data_AF-K7GJ32-F1
#
_entry.id   AF-K7GJ32-F1
#
_cell.length_a   1.000
_cell.length_b   1.000
_cell.length_c   1.000
_cell.angle_alpha   90.00
_cell.angle_beta   90.00
_cell.angle_gamma   90.00
#
_symmetry.space_group_name_H-M   'P 1'
#
loop_
_entity.id
_entity.type
_entity.pdbx_description
1 polymer ?
#
loop_
_entity_poly.entity_id
_entity_poly.type
_entity_poly.pdbx_seq_one_letter_code
_entity_poly.pdbx_strand_id
1 'polypeptide(L)'
;FCFFYRNLFPSNLVVAAFRTYATDYKIIIRNISIGNVTFEKIPVGTEIEGMNILGLVLFALVLGVALKKLGPEGEDLIRFFNSFNEATMVLVSWIMWYVPIGITFLVGSKIVEMEDIVLLVTSLGKYIFASILGHVIHGGIILPLVYFAFTRKNPFSFLLGLITPFATAFATCSSSATLPSMIKCIEENNGVDKRISRFILPIGATVNMDGAAIFQCVAAVFIAQLNNVDLNAGQIFTILVTATAASVGAAGVPAGGVLTIAIILEAIGLPTHDLSLILAVDWIVDRTTTVVNVEGDALGAGILHYLNQKETKAKEPELNEVSVEAIPNCKSEEETSPLVTHRNQAPAPASTVEPESKESVM
;
A
#
# COMPACT_ATOMS: atom_id res chain seq x y z
N PHE A 1 -4.05 -22.04 -16.40
CA PHE A 1 -2.62 -21.75 -16.21
C PHE A 1 -1.94 -21.12 -17.43
N CYS A 2 -1.89 -21.75 -18.62
CA CYS A 2 -1.28 -21.12 -19.82
C CYS A 2 -1.91 -19.77 -20.22
N PHE A 3 -3.24 -19.65 -20.12
CA PHE A 3 -3.97 -18.38 -20.32
C PHE A 3 -3.46 -17.27 -19.38
N PHE A 4 -3.28 -17.60 -18.10
CA PHE A 4 -2.84 -16.65 -17.08
C PHE A 4 -1.40 -16.18 -17.35
N TYR A 5 -0.51 -17.11 -17.67
CA TYR A 5 0.88 -16.78 -18.02
C TYR A 5 0.98 -15.91 -19.27
N ARG A 6 0.13 -16.15 -20.28
CA ARG A 6 0.07 -15.31 -21.49
C ARG A 6 -0.47 -13.91 -21.24
N ASN A 7 -1.40 -13.73 -20.30
CA ASN A 7 -1.85 -12.40 -19.90
C ASN A 7 -0.83 -11.65 -19.03
N LEU A 8 0.02 -12.37 -18.29
CA LEU A 8 1.11 -11.78 -17.50
C LEU A 8 2.15 -11.05 -18.38
N PHE A 9 2.43 -11.60 -19.57
CA PHE A 9 3.38 -11.05 -20.54
C PHE A 9 2.64 -10.71 -21.84
N PRO A 10 1.98 -9.54 -21.92
CA PRO A 10 1.26 -9.14 -23.12
C PRO A 10 2.21 -9.06 -24.31
N SER A 11 1.77 -9.55 -25.47
CA SER A 11 2.52 -9.49 -26.74
C SER A 11 2.73 -8.06 -27.22
N ASN A 12 1.83 -7.14 -26.86
CA ASN A 12 1.91 -5.72 -27.19
C ASN A 12 1.24 -4.89 -26.08
N LEU A 13 1.96 -3.90 -25.55
CA LEU A 13 1.49 -3.06 -24.45
C LEU A 13 0.33 -2.14 -24.86
N VAL A 14 0.35 -1.64 -26.10
CA VAL A 14 -0.72 -0.80 -26.64
C VAL A 14 -1.99 -1.62 -26.75
N VAL A 15 -1.90 -2.83 -27.31
CA VAL A 15 -3.05 -3.75 -27.43
C VAL A 15 -3.57 -4.16 -26.04
N ALA A 16 -2.68 -4.38 -25.07
CA ALA A 16 -3.06 -4.72 -23.70
C ALA A 16 -3.92 -3.64 -23.01
N ALA A 17 -3.87 -2.38 -23.46
CA ALA A 17 -4.70 -1.30 -22.91
C ALA A 17 -6.19 -1.44 -23.26
N PHE A 18 -6.55 -2.26 -24.27
CA PHE A 18 -7.95 -2.41 -24.70
C PHE A 18 -8.37 -3.85 -25.05
N ARG A 19 -7.43 -4.81 -25.05
CA ARG A 19 -7.70 -6.23 -25.33
C ARG A 19 -6.98 -7.17 -24.36
N THR A 20 -7.65 -8.27 -24.06
CA THR A 20 -7.16 -9.34 -23.19
C THR A 20 -7.06 -10.65 -23.97
N TYR A 21 -6.04 -11.44 -23.67
CA TYR A 21 -5.85 -12.72 -24.35
C TYR A 21 -6.82 -13.76 -23.78
N ALA A 22 -7.57 -14.43 -24.64
CA ALA A 22 -8.43 -15.56 -24.33
C ALA A 22 -8.04 -16.83 -25.10
N THR A 23 -8.39 -17.98 -24.53
CA THR A 23 -8.24 -19.27 -25.20
C THR A 23 -9.62 -19.81 -25.47
N ASP A 24 -9.98 -19.83 -26.75
CA ASP A 24 -11.20 -20.46 -27.23
C ASP A 24 -10.90 -21.87 -27.74
N TYR A 25 -11.90 -22.73 -27.90
CA TYR A 25 -11.72 -24.09 -28.40
C TYR A 25 -12.46 -24.28 -29.71
N LYS A 26 -11.71 -24.51 -30.79
CA LYS A 26 -12.30 -24.92 -32.07
C LYS A 26 -12.41 -26.44 -32.12
N ILE A 27 -13.60 -26.93 -32.47
CA ILE A 27 -13.85 -28.35 -32.69
C ILE A 27 -13.54 -28.66 -34.16
N ILE A 28 -12.54 -29.52 -34.41
CA ILE A 28 -12.20 -29.98 -35.75
C ILE A 28 -12.65 -31.44 -35.90
N ILE A 29 -13.28 -31.75 -37.03
CA ILE A 29 -13.70 -33.10 -37.40
C ILE A 29 -12.55 -33.74 -38.19
N ARG A 30 -11.89 -34.74 -37.62
CA ARG A 30 -10.67 -35.31 -38.22
C ARG A 30 -10.89 -36.55 -39.08
N ASN A 31 -11.97 -37.31 -38.87
CA ASN A 31 -12.25 -38.52 -39.62
C ASN A 31 -13.76 -38.70 -39.86
N ILE A 32 -14.14 -38.95 -41.11
CA ILE A 32 -15.47 -39.43 -41.51
C ILE A 32 -15.25 -40.79 -42.16
N SER A 33 -15.11 -41.84 -41.35
CA SER A 33 -15.26 -43.22 -41.81
C SER A 33 -16.61 -43.73 -41.33
N ILE A 34 -17.28 -44.52 -42.18
CA ILE A 34 -18.62 -45.11 -42.00
C ILE A 34 -18.91 -45.41 -40.51
N GLY A 35 -19.66 -44.51 -39.86
CA GLY A 35 -20.23 -44.72 -38.53
C GLY A 35 -19.49 -44.14 -37.32
N ASN A 36 -18.27 -43.58 -37.43
CA ASN A 36 -17.57 -43.01 -36.26
C ASN A 36 -16.97 -41.63 -36.54
N VAL A 37 -17.56 -40.58 -35.96
CA VAL A 37 -17.11 -39.19 -36.06
C VAL A 37 -16.31 -38.85 -34.80
N THR A 38 -15.01 -38.61 -34.95
CA THR A 38 -14.15 -38.16 -33.85
C THR A 38 -14.06 -36.64 -33.83
N PHE A 39 -14.54 -36.03 -32.74
CA PHE A 39 -14.42 -34.59 -32.47
C PHE A 39 -13.13 -34.31 -31.70
N GLU A 40 -12.24 -33.49 -32.25
CA GLU A 40 -11.02 -33.05 -31.57
C GLU A 40 -11.15 -31.57 -31.17
N LYS A 41 -11.02 -31.26 -29.88
CA LYS A 41 -11.02 -29.89 -29.36
C LYS A 41 -9.60 -29.34 -29.39
N ILE A 42 -9.35 -28.33 -30.22
CA ILE A 42 -8.03 -27.68 -30.31
C ILE A 42 -8.14 -26.27 -29.69
N PRO A 43 -7.27 -25.92 -28.73
CA PRO A 43 -7.23 -24.57 -28.18
C PRO A 43 -6.69 -23.58 -29.23
N VAL A 44 -7.41 -22.49 -29.44
CA VAL A 44 -7.05 -21.39 -30.33
C VAL A 44 -6.95 -20.10 -29.50
N GLY A 45 -5.89 -19.34 -29.73
CA GLY A 45 -5.74 -18.02 -29.12
C GLY A 45 -6.63 -17.00 -29.78
N THR A 46 -7.45 -16.32 -29.00
CA THR A 46 -8.28 -15.19 -29.44
C THR A 46 -8.01 -13.99 -28.54
N GLU A 47 -8.11 -12.79 -29.08
CA GLU A 47 -8.11 -11.57 -28.27
C GLU A 47 -9.56 -11.14 -28.08
N ILE A 48 -9.97 -10.96 -26.82
CA ILE A 48 -11.29 -10.45 -26.45
C ILE A 48 -11.16 -8.96 -26.10
N GLU A 49 -12.24 -8.22 -26.30
CA GLU A 49 -12.33 -6.82 -25.86
C GLU A 49 -12.35 -6.76 -24.33
N GLY A 50 -11.54 -5.86 -23.76
CA GLY A 50 -11.35 -5.70 -22.32
C GLY A 50 -9.87 -5.52 -21.95
N MET A 51 -9.56 -4.62 -21.04
CA MET A 51 -8.18 -4.25 -20.71
C MET A 51 -7.41 -5.36 -19.96
N ASN A 52 -6.21 -5.70 -20.42
CA ASN A 52 -5.33 -6.66 -19.75
C ASN A 52 -4.53 -5.99 -18.61
N ILE A 53 -5.24 -5.68 -17.53
CA ILE A 53 -4.70 -5.00 -16.35
C ILE A 53 -3.54 -5.80 -15.73
N LEU A 54 -3.65 -7.13 -15.67
CA LEU A 54 -2.63 -7.98 -15.06
C LEU A 54 -1.27 -7.81 -15.74
N GLY A 55 -1.25 -7.78 -17.08
CA GLY A 55 -0.05 -7.53 -17.86
C GLY A 55 0.49 -6.10 -17.69
N LEU A 56 -0.41 -5.11 -17.62
CA LEU A 56 -0.03 -3.71 -17.42
C LEU A 56 0.58 -3.45 -16.04
N VAL A 57 0.01 -4.05 -14.98
CA VAL A 57 0.54 -3.96 -13.60
C VAL A 57 1.91 -4.59 -13.51
N LEU A 58 2.09 -5.81 -14.05
CA LEU A 58 3.40 -6.45 -14.04
C LEU A 58 4.43 -5.62 -14.81
N PHE A 59 4.07 -5.12 -15.98
CA PHE A 59 4.94 -4.25 -16.77
C PHE A 59 5.34 -2.99 -15.99
N ALA A 60 4.38 -2.30 -15.34
CA ALA A 60 4.63 -1.12 -14.54
C ALA A 60 5.55 -1.40 -13.35
N LEU A 61 5.39 -2.55 -12.67
CA LEU A 61 6.27 -2.97 -11.58
C LEU A 61 7.71 -3.20 -12.07
N VAL A 62 7.88 -3.96 -13.16
CA VAL A 62 9.21 -4.23 -13.74
C VAL A 62 9.86 -2.94 -14.24
N LEU A 63 9.07 -2.06 -14.88
CA LEU A 63 9.53 -0.74 -15.32
C LEU A 63 9.96 0.13 -14.14
N GLY A 64 9.18 0.17 -13.05
CA GLY A 64 9.53 0.91 -11.84
C GLY A 64 10.83 0.43 -11.21
N VAL A 65 11.04 -0.90 -11.15
CA VAL A 65 12.30 -1.49 -10.67
C VAL A 65 13.47 -1.17 -11.61
N ALA A 66 13.25 -1.20 -12.93
CA ALA A 66 14.27 -0.84 -13.91
C ALA A 66 14.68 0.63 -13.76
N LEU A 67 13.73 1.56 -13.73
CA LEU A 67 13.99 3.00 -13.55
C LEU A 67 14.75 3.28 -12.26
N LYS A 68 14.40 2.60 -11.16
CA LYS A 68 15.14 2.71 -9.89
C LYS A 68 16.59 2.24 -10.01
N LYS A 69 16.86 1.20 -10.81
CA LYS A 69 18.23 0.69 -11.04
C LYS A 69 19.07 1.61 -11.92
N LEU A 70 18.47 2.43 -12.78
CA LEU A 70 19.19 3.42 -13.61
C LEU A 70 19.76 4.58 -12.77
N GLY A 71 19.29 4.75 -11.52
CA GLY A 71 19.78 5.81 -10.63
C GLY A 71 19.47 7.20 -11.18
N PRO A 72 20.47 8.09 -11.36
CA PRO A 72 20.24 9.47 -11.79
C PRO A 72 19.60 9.58 -13.18
N GLU A 73 19.87 8.66 -14.10
CA GLU A 73 19.26 8.67 -15.44
C GLU A 73 17.76 8.33 -15.41
N GLY A 74 17.30 7.60 -14.38
CA GLY A 74 15.90 7.23 -14.22
C GLY A 74 15.05 8.30 -13.52
N GLU A 75 15.68 9.31 -12.91
CA GLU A 75 15.01 10.27 -12.02
C GLU A 75 14.00 11.15 -12.76
N ASP A 76 14.33 11.60 -13.98
CA ASP A 76 13.44 12.40 -14.81
C ASP A 76 12.14 11.66 -15.15
N LEU A 77 12.23 10.37 -15.50
CA LEU A 77 11.06 9.55 -15.80
C LEU A 77 10.23 9.28 -14.55
N ILE A 78 10.86 9.00 -13.41
CA ILE A 78 10.15 8.82 -12.14
C ILE A 78 9.39 10.11 -11.78
N ARG A 79 10.03 11.27 -11.95
CA ARG A 79 9.40 12.57 -11.68
C ARG A 79 8.24 12.85 -12.64
N PHE A 80 8.37 12.48 -13.92
CA PHE A 80 7.29 12.55 -14.90
C PHE A 80 6.09 11.70 -14.48
N PHE A 81 6.30 10.42 -14.16
CA PHE A 81 5.21 9.52 -13.75
C PHE A 81 4.54 9.97 -12.45
N ASN A 82 5.31 10.48 -11.47
CA ASN A 82 4.74 11.04 -10.25
C ASN A 82 3.86 12.27 -10.53
N SER A 83 4.35 13.20 -11.35
CA SER A 83 3.57 14.40 -11.74
C SER A 83 2.32 14.02 -12.54
N PHE A 84 2.42 13.01 -13.41
CA PHE A 84 1.29 12.48 -14.17
C PHE A 84 0.24 11.81 -13.28
N ASN A 85 0.67 11.03 -12.28
CA ASN A 85 -0.22 10.46 -11.28
C ASN A 85 -0.95 11.55 -10.50
N GLU A 86 -0.25 12.59 -10.04
CA GLU A 86 -0.86 13.70 -9.32
C GLU A 86 -1.91 14.44 -10.17
N ALA A 87 -1.59 14.71 -11.44
CA ALA A 87 -2.55 15.30 -12.38
C ALA A 87 -3.79 14.40 -12.58
N THR A 88 -3.60 13.08 -12.66
CA THR A 88 -4.69 12.11 -12.77
C THR A 88 -5.57 12.12 -11.51
N MET A 89 -4.98 12.24 -10.32
CA MET A 89 -5.73 12.34 -9.05
C MET A 89 -6.58 13.61 -8.96
N VAL A 90 -6.12 14.74 -9.53
CA VAL A 90 -6.94 15.95 -9.64
C VAL A 90 -8.16 15.71 -10.54
N LEU A 91 -8.00 15.03 -11.67
CA LEU A 91 -9.13 14.67 -12.54
C LEU A 91 -10.14 13.75 -11.83
N VAL A 92 -9.64 12.75 -11.09
CA VAL A 92 -10.49 11.88 -10.26
C VAL A 92 -11.28 12.72 -9.26
N SER A 93 -10.64 13.68 -8.60
CA SER A 93 -11.30 14.57 -7.64
C SER A 93 -12.44 15.37 -8.29
N TRP A 94 -12.30 15.82 -9.53
CA TRP A 94 -13.40 16.48 -10.26
C TRP A 94 -14.54 15.52 -10.58
N ILE A 95 -14.22 14.28 -10.99
CA ILE A 95 -15.23 13.25 -11.24
C ILE A 95 -16.02 12.94 -9.96
N MET A 96 -15.34 12.90 -8.81
CA MET A 96 -15.97 12.66 -7.49
C MET A 96 -17.03 13.70 -7.12
N TRP A 97 -16.96 14.93 -7.64
CA TRP A 97 -18.04 15.92 -7.47
C TRP A 97 -19.33 15.55 -8.22
N TYR A 98 -19.22 14.83 -9.35
CA TYR A 98 -20.36 14.35 -10.14
C TYR A 98 -20.90 13.00 -9.66
N VAL A 99 -20.09 12.23 -8.93
CA VAL A 99 -20.44 10.90 -8.41
C VAL A 99 -21.78 10.86 -7.64
N PRO A 100 -22.13 11.82 -6.74
CA PRO A 100 -23.42 11.81 -6.04
C PRO A 100 -24.64 11.78 -6.98
N ILE A 101 -24.54 12.49 -8.11
CA ILE A 101 -25.61 12.52 -9.13
C ILE A 101 -25.65 11.16 -9.84
N GLY A 102 -24.49 10.63 -10.26
CA GLY A 102 -24.40 9.32 -10.91
C GLY A 102 -24.93 8.17 -10.04
N ILE A 103 -24.62 8.16 -8.75
CA ILE A 103 -25.14 7.17 -7.79
C ILE A 103 -26.66 7.21 -7.74
N THR A 104 -27.24 8.41 -7.67
CA THR A 104 -28.70 8.56 -7.56
C THR A 104 -29.41 7.90 -8.75
N PHE A 105 -28.91 8.10 -9.97
CA PHE A 105 -29.46 7.47 -11.16
C PHE A 105 -29.18 5.97 -11.24
N LEU A 106 -27.98 5.50 -10.88
CA LEU A 106 -27.62 4.09 -10.95
C LEU A 106 -28.35 3.26 -9.89
N VAL A 107 -28.47 3.76 -8.66
CA VAL A 107 -29.27 3.14 -7.60
C VAL A 107 -30.75 3.16 -8.00
N GLY A 108 -31.24 4.29 -8.54
CA GLY A 108 -32.60 4.39 -9.06
C GLY A 108 -32.89 3.37 -10.17
N SER A 109 -31.99 3.21 -11.14
CA SER A 109 -32.16 2.24 -12.23
C SER A 109 -32.14 0.80 -11.70
N LYS A 110 -31.28 0.50 -10.72
CA LYS A 110 -31.22 -0.84 -10.13
C LYS A 110 -32.43 -1.17 -9.27
N ILE A 111 -32.99 -0.22 -8.53
CA ILE A 111 -34.25 -0.41 -7.81
C ILE A 111 -35.40 -0.70 -8.77
N VAL A 112 -35.41 -0.07 -9.96
CA VAL A 112 -36.44 -0.30 -10.99
C VAL A 112 -36.25 -1.63 -11.71
N GLU A 113 -35.01 -2.06 -11.94
CA GLU A 113 -34.67 -3.31 -12.62
C GLU A 113 -34.94 -4.55 -11.74
N MET A 114 -34.84 -4.42 -10.41
CA MET A 114 -35.03 -5.54 -9.51
C MET A 114 -36.49 -5.69 -9.06
N GLU A 115 -37.05 -6.87 -9.31
CA GLU A 115 -38.43 -7.21 -8.94
C GLU A 115 -38.66 -7.33 -7.42
N ASP A 116 -37.59 -7.53 -6.63
CA ASP A 116 -37.67 -7.73 -5.17
C ASP A 116 -36.64 -6.89 -4.38
N ILE A 117 -37.09 -5.73 -3.92
CA ILE A 117 -36.28 -4.74 -3.17
C ILE A 117 -35.79 -5.33 -1.83
N VAL A 118 -36.57 -6.26 -1.24
CA VAL A 118 -36.21 -6.88 0.05
C VAL A 118 -35.00 -7.78 -0.10
N LEU A 119 -34.90 -8.52 -1.21
CA LEU A 119 -33.76 -9.37 -1.51
C LEU A 119 -32.48 -8.55 -1.74
N LEU A 120 -32.59 -7.41 -2.44
CA LEU A 120 -31.46 -6.50 -2.67
C LEU A 120 -30.92 -5.93 -1.35
N VAL A 121 -31.80 -5.36 -0.52
CA VAL A 121 -31.42 -4.78 0.77
C VAL A 121 -30.81 -5.85 1.68
N THR A 122 -31.36 -7.06 1.68
CA THR A 122 -30.82 -8.19 2.45
C THR A 122 -29.43 -8.59 1.95
N SER A 123 -29.21 -8.62 0.63
CA SER A 123 -27.92 -8.97 0.04
C SER A 123 -26.86 -7.90 0.30
N LEU A 124 -27.22 -6.62 0.19
CA LEU A 124 -26.34 -5.51 0.57
C LEU A 124 -26.04 -5.49 2.07
N GLY A 125 -27.00 -5.83 2.92
CA GLY A 125 -26.80 -5.97 4.36
C GLY A 125 -25.80 -7.09 4.68
N LYS A 126 -25.90 -8.24 4.00
CA LYS A 126 -24.92 -9.34 4.12
C LYS A 126 -23.53 -8.90 3.66
N TYR A 127 -23.44 -8.13 2.57
CA TYR A 127 -22.19 -7.56 2.08
C TYR A 127 -21.53 -6.63 3.10
N ILE A 128 -22.27 -5.65 3.62
CA ILE A 128 -21.76 -4.71 4.65
C ILE A 128 -21.27 -5.50 5.87
N PHE A 129 -22.08 -6.47 6.34
CA PHE A 129 -21.72 -7.31 7.47
C PHE A 129 -20.45 -8.12 7.20
N ALA A 130 -20.33 -8.75 6.04
CA ALA A 130 -19.14 -9.53 5.67
C ALA A 130 -17.89 -8.66 5.58
N SER A 131 -18.00 -7.46 5.02
CA SER A 131 -16.86 -6.52 4.93
C SER A 131 -16.42 -6.03 6.29
N ILE A 132 -17.36 -5.59 7.14
CA ILE A 132 -17.05 -5.14 8.51
C ILE A 132 -16.47 -6.30 9.33
N LEU A 133 -17.03 -7.50 9.20
CA LEU A 133 -16.50 -8.69 9.86
C LEU A 133 -15.07 -8.99 9.41
N GLY A 134 -14.77 -8.88 8.12
CA GLY A 134 -13.42 -9.01 7.58
C GLY A 134 -12.45 -7.99 8.20
N HIS A 135 -12.85 -6.72 8.27
CA HIS A 135 -12.08 -5.65 8.90
C HIS A 135 -11.84 -5.91 10.39
N VAL A 136 -12.87 -6.34 11.13
CA VAL A 136 -12.77 -6.64 12.56
C VAL A 136 -11.88 -7.86 12.82
N ILE A 137 -11.95 -8.90 11.99
CA ILE A 137 -11.07 -10.07 12.12
C ILE A 137 -9.63 -9.67 11.81
N HIS A 138 -9.40 -8.90 10.75
CA HIS A 138 -8.06 -8.51 10.35
C HIS A 138 -7.42 -7.54 11.36
N GLY A 139 -8.10 -6.42 11.66
CA GLY A 139 -7.63 -5.41 12.61
C GLY A 139 -7.67 -5.88 14.07
N GLY A 140 -8.70 -6.61 14.48
CA GLY A 140 -8.85 -7.04 15.88
C GLY A 140 -8.08 -8.31 16.26
N ILE A 141 -7.76 -9.18 15.29
CA ILE A 141 -7.13 -10.48 15.56
C ILE A 141 -5.81 -10.63 14.81
N ILE A 142 -5.81 -10.52 13.48
CA ILE A 142 -4.62 -10.83 12.66
C ILE A 142 -3.47 -9.85 12.91
N LEU A 143 -3.71 -8.54 12.79
CA LEU A 143 -2.68 -7.53 13.00
C LEU A 143 -2.13 -7.54 14.44
N PRO A 144 -2.96 -7.63 15.51
CA PRO A 144 -2.51 -7.82 16.88
C PRO A 144 -1.70 -9.10 17.09
N LEU A 145 -2.10 -10.21 16.47
CA LEU A 145 -1.38 -11.48 16.53
C LEU A 145 0.02 -11.35 15.91
N VAL A 146 0.11 -10.70 14.74
CA VAL A 146 1.39 -10.42 14.08
C VAL A 146 2.27 -9.54 14.97
N TYR A 147 1.73 -8.47 15.54
CA TYR A 147 2.44 -7.61 16.48
C TYR A 147 2.96 -8.39 17.69
N PHE A 148 2.11 -9.24 18.29
CA PHE A 148 2.48 -10.07 19.44
C PHE A 148 3.55 -11.10 19.08
N ALA A 149 3.49 -11.71 17.89
CA ALA A 149 4.46 -12.70 17.43
C ALA A 149 5.88 -12.11 17.35
N PHE A 150 6.03 -10.88 16.84
CA PHE A 150 7.34 -10.22 16.71
C PHE A 150 7.80 -9.52 17.97
N THR A 151 6.93 -8.76 18.64
CA THR A 151 7.32 -7.91 19.78
C THR A 151 7.21 -8.60 21.13
N ARG A 152 6.42 -9.68 21.22
CA ARG A 152 6.02 -10.37 22.47
C ARG A 152 5.41 -9.42 23.51
N LYS A 153 4.90 -8.26 23.09
CA LYS A 153 4.23 -7.26 23.93
C LYS A 153 2.73 -7.25 23.67
N ASN A 154 1.95 -6.79 24.64
CA ASN A 154 0.50 -6.69 24.52
C ASN A 154 0.10 -5.67 23.41
N PRO A 155 -0.50 -6.11 22.29
CA PRO A 155 -0.91 -5.21 21.21
C PRO A 155 -2.05 -4.28 21.62
N PHE A 156 -2.96 -4.71 22.50
CA PHE A 156 -4.12 -3.88 22.88
C PHE A 156 -3.72 -2.65 23.68
N SER A 157 -2.66 -2.75 24.51
CA SER A 157 -2.10 -1.56 25.19
C SER A 157 -1.53 -0.55 24.19
N PHE A 158 -0.97 -1.02 23.09
CA PHE A 158 -0.48 -0.18 22.00
C PHE A 158 -1.65 0.49 21.24
N LEU A 159 -2.70 -0.27 20.92
CA LEU A 159 -3.88 0.26 20.23
C LEU A 159 -4.68 1.26 21.07
N LEU A 160 -4.75 1.08 22.40
CA LEU A 160 -5.41 2.03 23.31
C LEU A 160 -4.74 3.42 23.29
N GLY A 161 -3.43 3.49 23.03
CA GLY A 161 -2.71 4.75 22.85
C GLY A 161 -3.06 5.49 21.55
N LEU A 162 -3.80 4.85 20.64
CA LEU A 162 -4.11 5.34 19.29
C LEU A 162 -5.62 5.54 19.04
N ILE A 163 -6.44 5.58 20.09
CA ILE A 163 -7.89 5.79 19.95
C ILE A 163 -8.22 7.10 19.22
N THR A 164 -7.48 8.18 19.51
CA THR A 164 -7.71 9.50 18.90
C THR A 164 -7.51 9.50 17.38
N PRO A 165 -6.38 9.01 16.82
CA PRO A 165 -6.22 8.91 15.37
C PRO A 165 -7.20 7.93 14.74
N PHE A 166 -7.60 6.84 15.41
CA PHE A 166 -8.63 5.93 14.88
C PHE A 166 -10.01 6.58 14.80
N ALA A 167 -10.41 7.33 15.83
CA ALA A 167 -11.66 8.10 15.80
C ALA A 167 -11.63 9.17 14.69
N THR A 168 -10.47 9.80 14.49
CA THR A 168 -10.27 10.76 13.39
C THR A 168 -10.39 10.07 12.04
N ALA A 169 -9.78 8.90 11.86
CA ALA A 169 -9.80 8.13 10.61
C ALA A 169 -11.22 7.68 10.25
N PHE A 170 -11.97 7.23 11.27
CA PHE A 170 -13.37 6.88 11.12
C PHE A 170 -14.23 8.09 10.72
N ALA A 171 -13.93 9.28 11.27
CA ALA A 171 -14.69 10.50 10.99
C ALA A 171 -14.39 11.05 9.58
N THR A 172 -13.11 11.09 9.18
CA THR A 172 -12.64 11.74 7.95
C THR A 172 -12.62 10.83 6.73
N CYS A 173 -12.64 9.50 6.89
CA CYS A 173 -12.46 8.52 5.81
C CYS A 173 -11.17 8.75 4.99
N SER A 174 -10.10 9.25 5.61
CA SER A 174 -8.83 9.45 4.94
C SER A 174 -7.64 9.15 5.85
N SER A 175 -6.80 8.20 5.42
CA SER A 175 -5.55 7.84 6.10
C SER A 175 -4.59 9.03 6.14
N SER A 176 -4.44 9.75 5.02
CA SER A 176 -3.57 10.93 4.91
C SER A 176 -3.99 12.07 5.83
N ALA A 177 -5.31 12.27 6.03
CA ALA A 177 -5.82 13.29 6.95
C ALA A 177 -5.50 12.99 8.43
N THR A 178 -5.28 11.72 8.77
CA THR A 178 -5.01 11.29 10.16
C THR A 178 -3.54 11.29 10.54
N LEU A 179 -2.66 11.34 9.53
CA LEU A 179 -1.21 11.20 9.68
C LEU A 179 -0.59 12.13 10.75
N PRO A 180 -0.96 13.43 10.86
CA PRO A 180 -0.40 14.30 11.91
C PRO A 180 -0.81 13.88 13.33
N SER A 181 -2.07 13.47 13.51
CA SER A 181 -2.58 12.98 14.80
C SER A 181 -1.92 11.65 15.17
N MET A 182 -1.73 10.77 14.18
CA MET A 182 -1.08 9.48 14.33
C MET A 182 0.38 9.60 14.78
N ILE A 183 1.17 10.45 14.11
CA ILE A 183 2.58 10.69 14.49
C ILE A 183 2.67 11.20 15.93
N LYS A 184 1.79 12.11 16.34
CA LYS A 184 1.79 12.63 17.70
C LYS A 184 1.50 11.54 18.73
N CYS A 185 0.41 10.77 18.55
CA CYS A 185 0.02 9.74 19.49
C CYS A 185 1.03 8.58 19.55
N ILE A 186 1.64 8.19 18.43
CA ILE A 186 2.64 7.11 18.44
C ILE A 186 3.96 7.52 19.14
N GLU A 187 4.36 8.79 19.00
CA GLU A 187 5.57 9.34 19.64
C GLU A 187 5.34 9.57 21.14
N GLU A 188 4.19 10.16 21.52
CA GLU A 188 3.90 10.57 22.91
C GLU A 188 3.35 9.42 23.77
N ASN A 189 2.37 8.66 23.26
CA ASN A 189 1.68 7.63 24.06
C ASN A 189 2.42 6.29 24.02
N ASN A 190 2.97 5.93 22.86
CA ASN A 190 3.55 4.61 22.62
C ASN A 190 5.09 4.62 22.64
N GLY A 191 5.71 5.81 22.68
CA GLY A 191 7.15 5.99 22.83
C GLY A 191 7.99 5.49 21.63
N VAL A 192 7.41 5.46 20.43
CA VAL A 192 8.13 5.02 19.21
C VAL A 192 9.16 6.08 18.81
N ASP A 193 10.35 5.64 18.37
CA ASP A 193 11.43 6.53 17.92
C ASP A 193 10.94 7.41 16.75
N LYS A 194 11.14 8.72 16.88
CA LYS A 194 10.72 9.75 15.91
C LYS A 194 11.25 9.50 14.50
N ARG A 195 12.44 8.90 14.36
CA ARG A 195 13.04 8.57 13.07
C ARG A 195 12.25 7.49 12.34
N ILE A 196 11.68 6.54 13.09
CA ILE A 196 10.91 5.42 12.55
C ILE A 196 9.49 5.89 12.23
N SER A 197 8.81 6.55 13.17
CA SER A 197 7.43 7.03 12.98
C SER A 197 7.31 7.98 11.78
N ARG A 198 8.22 8.95 11.65
CA ARG A 198 8.19 9.96 10.58
C ARG A 198 8.62 9.43 9.22
N PHE A 199 9.26 8.26 9.18
CA PHE A 199 9.63 7.61 7.93
C PHE A 199 8.55 6.63 7.48
N ILE A 200 8.08 5.75 8.37
CA ILE A 200 7.16 4.67 8.02
C ILE A 200 5.72 5.16 7.85
N LEU A 201 5.20 6.00 8.74
CA LEU A 201 3.79 6.37 8.70
C LEU A 201 3.37 7.11 7.41
N PRO A 202 4.16 8.08 6.87
CA PRO A 202 3.81 8.72 5.61
C PRO A 202 3.86 7.77 4.40
N ILE A 203 4.75 6.78 4.43
CA ILE A 203 4.85 5.75 3.37
C ILE A 203 3.67 4.78 3.50
N GLY A 204 3.39 4.32 4.73
CA GLY A 204 2.28 3.40 5.05
C GLY A 204 0.93 3.95 4.60
N ALA A 205 0.66 5.23 4.86
CA ALA A 205 -0.61 5.87 4.51
C ALA A 205 -0.96 5.84 3.01
N THR A 206 0.02 5.53 2.15
CA THR A 206 -0.16 5.39 0.70
C THR A 206 -0.01 3.95 0.21
N VAL A 207 0.95 3.19 0.76
CA VAL A 207 1.30 1.86 0.27
C VAL A 207 0.52 0.75 0.97
N ASN A 208 0.27 0.90 2.27
CA ASN A 208 -0.27 -0.15 3.11
C ASN A 208 -1.78 0.03 3.32
N MET A 209 -2.56 -0.51 2.38
CA MET A 209 -4.02 -0.43 2.40
C MET A 209 -4.69 -1.81 2.54
N ASP A 210 -4.50 -2.45 3.69
CA ASP A 210 -5.07 -3.77 3.99
C ASP A 210 -6.60 -3.78 3.94
N GLY A 211 -7.24 -2.76 4.52
CA GLY A 211 -8.69 -2.58 4.46
C GLY A 211 -9.19 -2.45 3.03
N ALA A 212 -8.48 -1.71 2.17
CA ALA A 212 -8.88 -1.56 0.77
C ALA A 212 -8.79 -2.90 0.01
N ALA A 213 -7.75 -3.70 0.27
CA ALA A 213 -7.61 -5.02 -0.34
C ALA A 213 -8.74 -5.97 0.11
N ILE A 214 -9.10 -5.97 1.39
CA ILE A 214 -10.22 -6.77 1.93
C ILE A 214 -11.53 -6.33 1.29
N PHE A 215 -11.82 -5.04 1.30
CA PHE A 215 -13.01 -4.44 0.70
C PHE A 215 -13.14 -4.81 -0.78
N GLN A 216 -12.07 -4.64 -1.57
CA GLN A 216 -12.05 -4.96 -2.99
C GLN A 216 -12.31 -6.45 -3.25
N CYS A 217 -11.70 -7.35 -2.47
CA CYS A 217 -11.90 -8.79 -2.61
C CYS A 217 -13.35 -9.18 -2.29
N VAL A 218 -13.90 -8.67 -1.19
CA VAL A 218 -15.29 -8.96 -0.78
C VAL A 218 -16.28 -8.41 -1.81
N ALA A 219 -16.06 -7.19 -2.32
CA ALA A 219 -16.90 -6.56 -3.33
C ALA A 219 -16.89 -7.35 -4.66
N ALA A 220 -15.71 -7.77 -5.14
CA ALA A 220 -15.60 -8.55 -6.37
C ALA A 220 -16.32 -9.90 -6.28
N VAL A 221 -16.15 -10.62 -5.16
CA VAL A 221 -16.84 -11.89 -4.92
C VAL A 221 -18.35 -11.69 -4.77
N PHE A 222 -18.77 -10.63 -4.10
CA PHE A 222 -20.18 -10.30 -3.95
C PHE A 222 -20.86 -10.00 -5.29
N ILE A 223 -20.22 -9.22 -6.17
CA ILE A 223 -20.75 -8.92 -7.51
C ILE A 223 -20.83 -10.19 -8.37
N ALA A 224 -19.86 -11.09 -8.25
CA ALA A 224 -19.92 -12.39 -8.91
C ALA A 224 -21.14 -13.21 -8.46
N GLN A 225 -21.38 -13.25 -7.14
CA GLN A 225 -22.52 -13.94 -6.55
C GLN A 225 -23.87 -13.30 -6.92
N LEU A 226 -23.95 -11.97 -6.99
CA LEU A 226 -25.14 -11.25 -7.44
C LEU A 226 -25.51 -11.62 -8.88
N ASN A 227 -24.51 -11.77 -9.75
CA ASN A 227 -24.71 -12.14 -11.16
C ASN A 227 -24.85 -13.65 -11.37
N ASN A 228 -24.88 -14.47 -10.30
CA ASN A 228 -24.88 -15.93 -10.36
C ASN A 228 -23.72 -16.50 -11.21
N VAL A 229 -22.55 -15.85 -11.14
CA VAL A 229 -21.33 -16.30 -11.82
C VAL A 229 -20.46 -17.08 -10.83
N ASP A 230 -20.22 -18.35 -11.15
CA ASP A 230 -19.29 -19.19 -10.38
C ASP A 230 -17.85 -18.80 -10.68
N LEU A 231 -17.12 -18.35 -9.66
CA LEU A 231 -15.72 -17.99 -9.77
C LEU A 231 -14.83 -19.25 -9.80
N ASN A 232 -14.03 -19.38 -10.85
CA ASN A 232 -13.00 -20.40 -10.93
C ASN A 232 -11.80 -20.04 -10.03
N ALA A 233 -11.04 -21.02 -9.56
CA ALA A 233 -9.81 -20.83 -8.78
C ALA A 233 -8.81 -19.86 -9.45
N GLY A 234 -8.75 -19.86 -10.79
CA GLY A 234 -7.95 -18.89 -11.54
C GLY A 234 -8.44 -17.45 -11.39
N GLN A 235 -9.76 -17.21 -11.38
CA GLN A 235 -10.33 -15.87 -11.18
C GLN A 235 -10.15 -15.41 -9.74
N ILE A 236 -10.31 -16.30 -8.75
CA ILE A 236 -10.04 -15.98 -7.33
C ILE A 236 -8.58 -15.55 -7.15
N PHE A 237 -7.64 -16.26 -7.76
CA PHE A 237 -6.22 -15.88 -7.72
C PHE A 237 -5.97 -14.53 -8.41
N THR A 238 -6.60 -14.28 -9.55
CA THR A 238 -6.52 -12.98 -10.23
C THR A 238 -7.04 -11.87 -9.32
N ILE A 239 -8.21 -12.03 -8.69
CA ILE A 239 -8.78 -11.06 -7.74
C ILE A 239 -7.79 -10.77 -6.61
N LEU A 240 -7.18 -11.80 -6.01
CA LEU A 240 -6.24 -11.63 -4.92
C LEU A 240 -5.02 -10.78 -5.33
N VAL A 241 -4.41 -11.10 -6.48
CA VAL A 241 -3.22 -10.40 -6.97
C VAL A 241 -3.58 -8.98 -7.41
N THR A 242 -4.68 -8.79 -8.14
CA THR A 242 -5.08 -7.47 -8.63
C THR A 242 -5.54 -6.57 -7.51
N ALA A 243 -6.28 -7.08 -6.51
CA ALA A 243 -6.67 -6.31 -5.32
C ALA A 243 -5.45 -5.88 -4.50
N THR A 244 -4.50 -6.79 -4.27
CA THR A 244 -3.27 -6.45 -3.53
C THR A 244 -2.42 -5.42 -4.29
N ALA A 245 -2.35 -5.52 -5.62
CA ALA A 245 -1.62 -4.53 -6.42
C ALA A 245 -2.37 -3.19 -6.48
N ALA A 246 -3.70 -3.22 -6.59
CA ALA A 246 -4.54 -2.03 -6.68
C ALA A 246 -4.62 -1.29 -5.35
N SER A 247 -4.56 -1.98 -4.21
CA SER A 247 -4.56 -1.35 -2.90
C SER A 247 -3.31 -0.47 -2.66
N VAL A 248 -2.16 -0.84 -3.23
CA VAL A 248 -0.93 0.00 -3.20
C VAL A 248 -1.07 1.25 -4.09
N GLY A 249 -1.86 1.16 -5.16
CA GLY A 249 -2.09 2.25 -6.11
C GLY A 249 -3.24 3.19 -5.75
N ALA A 250 -4.09 2.81 -4.79
CA ALA A 250 -5.14 3.66 -4.27
C ALA A 250 -4.50 4.72 -3.37
N ALA A 251 -4.30 5.95 -3.85
CA ALA A 251 -3.89 7.04 -2.98
C ALA A 251 -4.99 7.31 -1.93
N GLY A 252 -4.62 7.78 -0.72
CA GLY A 252 -5.49 7.99 0.46
C GLY A 252 -6.59 9.06 0.34
N VAL A 253 -7.26 9.09 -0.81
CA VAL A 253 -8.37 9.94 -1.18
C VAL A 253 -9.69 9.20 -0.91
N PRO A 254 -10.69 9.87 -0.31
CA PRO A 254 -11.99 9.26 -0.03
C PRO A 254 -12.62 8.65 -1.30
N ALA A 255 -13.23 7.47 -1.16
CA ALA A 255 -13.90 6.71 -2.23
C ALA A 255 -13.02 6.32 -3.45
N GLY A 256 -11.68 6.41 -3.35
CA GLY A 256 -10.77 5.87 -4.37
C GLY A 256 -10.86 4.34 -4.55
N GLY A 257 -11.39 3.63 -3.54
CA GLY A 257 -11.62 2.18 -3.57
C GLY A 257 -12.60 1.72 -4.66
N VAL A 258 -13.55 2.56 -5.05
CA VAL A 258 -14.58 2.15 -6.03
C VAL A 258 -14.01 2.11 -7.45
N LEU A 259 -13.11 3.04 -7.80
CA LEU A 259 -12.44 3.04 -9.11
C LEU A 259 -11.57 1.79 -9.30
N THR A 260 -10.89 1.37 -8.24
CA THR A 260 -10.03 0.18 -8.26
C THR A 260 -10.81 -1.12 -8.30
N ILE A 261 -12.06 -1.16 -7.79
CA ILE A 261 -12.96 -2.31 -8.00
C ILE A 261 -13.31 -2.47 -9.49
N ALA A 262 -13.59 -1.38 -10.21
CA ALA A 262 -13.91 -1.46 -11.65
C ALA A 262 -12.81 -2.18 -12.44
N ILE A 263 -11.55 -1.83 -12.14
CA ILE A 263 -10.35 -2.48 -12.69
C ILE A 263 -10.38 -3.98 -12.37
N ILE A 264 -10.64 -4.38 -11.13
CA ILE A 264 -10.65 -5.80 -10.73
C ILE A 264 -11.76 -6.57 -11.44
N LEU A 265 -12.96 -5.99 -11.56
CA LEU A 265 -14.10 -6.61 -12.25
C LEU A 265 -13.81 -6.82 -13.74
N GLU A 266 -13.20 -5.83 -14.40
CA GLU A 266 -12.80 -5.94 -15.80
C GLU A 266 -11.74 -7.04 -16.00
N ALA A 267 -10.78 -7.15 -15.08
CA ALA A 267 -9.74 -8.18 -15.13
C ALA A 267 -10.27 -9.63 -15.04
N ILE A 268 -11.46 -9.83 -14.46
CA ILE A 268 -12.13 -11.14 -14.39
C ILE A 268 -13.30 -11.29 -15.36
N GLY A 269 -13.58 -10.25 -16.16
CA GLY A 269 -14.65 -10.24 -17.17
C GLY A 269 -16.05 -10.10 -16.60
N LEU A 270 -16.21 -9.52 -15.41
CA LEU A 270 -17.52 -9.25 -14.81
C LEU A 270 -18.06 -7.88 -15.22
N PRO A 271 -19.39 -7.75 -15.38
CA PRO A 271 -20.00 -6.49 -15.76
C PRO A 271 -19.86 -5.45 -14.63
N THR A 272 -19.51 -4.21 -14.97
CA THR A 272 -19.26 -3.12 -14.02
C THR A 272 -20.51 -2.36 -13.60
N HIS A 273 -21.68 -2.69 -14.17
CA HIS A 273 -22.92 -1.95 -13.91
C HIS A 273 -23.41 -2.07 -12.45
N ASP A 274 -23.07 -3.17 -11.77
CA ASP A 274 -23.41 -3.41 -10.36
C ASP A 274 -22.48 -2.72 -9.36
N LEU A 275 -21.42 -2.05 -9.86
CA LEU A 275 -20.54 -1.23 -9.03
C LEU A 275 -21.30 -0.11 -8.29
N SER A 276 -22.39 0.36 -8.90
CA SER A 276 -23.30 1.34 -8.34
C SER A 276 -23.91 0.93 -6.99
N LEU A 277 -24.19 -0.36 -6.82
CA LEU A 277 -24.75 -0.92 -5.59
C LEU A 277 -23.74 -0.86 -4.44
N ILE A 278 -22.47 -1.13 -4.74
CA ILE A 278 -21.37 -1.01 -3.77
C ILE A 278 -21.16 0.45 -3.38
N LEU A 279 -21.13 1.34 -4.37
CA LEU A 279 -20.93 2.77 -4.17
C LEU A 279 -22.02 3.40 -3.29
N ALA A 280 -23.24 2.89 -3.34
CA ALA A 280 -24.35 3.34 -2.48
C ALA A 280 -24.13 3.05 -0.98
N VAL A 281 -23.40 1.97 -0.67
CA VAL A 281 -23.10 1.54 0.70
C VAL A 281 -21.67 1.83 1.12
N ASP A 282 -20.83 2.32 0.20
CA ASP A 282 -19.39 2.55 0.43
C ASP A 282 -19.12 3.48 1.60
N TRP A 283 -19.97 4.50 1.80
CA TRP A 283 -19.81 5.50 2.87
C TRP A 283 -19.71 4.92 4.30
N ILE A 284 -20.28 3.73 4.55
CA ILE A 284 -20.16 3.06 5.86
C ILE A 284 -18.95 2.13 5.91
N VAL A 285 -18.66 1.45 4.79
CA VAL A 285 -17.58 0.47 4.72
C VAL A 285 -16.23 1.17 4.68
N ASP A 286 -16.09 2.25 3.90
CA ASP A 286 -14.89 3.06 3.74
C ASP A 286 -14.34 3.62 5.06
N ARG A 287 -15.24 3.93 6.01
CA ARG A 287 -14.86 4.34 7.38
C ARG A 287 -14.07 3.24 8.09
N THR A 288 -14.57 2.01 8.03
CA THR A 288 -13.91 0.86 8.67
C THR A 288 -12.65 0.45 7.92
N THR A 289 -12.64 0.55 6.59
CA THR A 289 -11.48 0.36 5.72
C THR A 289 -10.34 1.29 6.14
N THR A 290 -10.64 2.59 6.28
CA THR A 290 -9.64 3.61 6.65
C THR A 290 -9.02 3.32 8.02
N VAL A 291 -9.84 2.91 9.00
CA VAL A 291 -9.34 2.59 10.35
C VAL A 291 -8.35 1.43 10.30
N VAL A 292 -8.66 0.36 9.57
CA VAL A 292 -7.75 -0.81 9.45
C VAL A 292 -6.45 -0.45 8.74
N ASN A 293 -6.50 0.40 7.70
CA ASN A 293 -5.28 0.87 7.02
C ASN A 293 -4.35 1.63 7.99
N VAL A 294 -4.93 2.59 8.71
CA VAL A 294 -4.19 3.42 9.69
C VAL A 294 -3.68 2.56 10.85
N GLU A 295 -4.43 1.55 11.29
CA GLU A 295 -3.99 0.57 12.30
C GLU A 295 -2.78 -0.25 11.85
N GLY A 296 -2.79 -0.74 10.61
CA GLY A 296 -1.66 -1.48 10.02
C GLY A 296 -0.37 -0.67 10.05
N ASP A 297 -0.43 0.62 9.67
CA ASP A 297 0.72 1.53 9.68
C ASP A 297 1.30 1.73 11.07
N ALA A 298 0.43 1.90 12.07
CA ALA A 298 0.82 2.06 13.46
C ALA A 298 1.55 0.84 14.00
N LEU A 299 0.96 -0.34 13.79
CA LEU A 299 1.53 -1.60 14.26
C LEU A 299 2.84 -1.91 13.53
N GLY A 300 2.93 -1.62 12.22
CA GLY A 300 4.16 -1.71 11.45
C GLY A 300 5.29 -0.85 12.03
N ALA A 301 5.00 0.43 12.34
CA ALA A 301 5.96 1.32 12.99
C ALA A 301 6.41 0.79 14.37
N GLY A 302 5.48 0.24 15.15
CA GLY A 302 5.78 -0.38 16.45
C GLY A 302 6.64 -1.64 16.36
N ILE A 303 6.39 -2.50 15.38
CA ILE A 303 7.20 -3.71 15.12
C ILE A 303 8.61 -3.30 14.71
N LEU A 304 8.75 -2.37 13.76
CA LEU A 304 10.06 -1.95 13.28
C LEU A 304 10.88 -1.29 14.38
N HIS A 305 10.24 -0.51 15.26
CA HIS A 305 10.88 0.05 16.45
C HIS A 305 11.46 -1.02 17.37
N TYR A 306 10.71 -2.09 17.63
CA TYR A 306 11.19 -3.20 18.45
C TYR A 306 12.37 -3.94 17.79
N LEU A 307 12.27 -4.22 16.49
CA LEU A 307 13.33 -4.91 15.74
C LEU A 307 14.64 -4.09 15.72
N ASN A 308 14.54 -2.79 15.48
CA ASN A 308 15.72 -1.90 15.46
C ASN A 308 16.38 -1.80 16.85
N GLN A 309 15.59 -1.71 17.92
CA GLN A 309 16.14 -1.77 19.28
C GLN A 309 16.85 -3.09 19.59
N LYS A 310 16.31 -4.21 19.11
CA LYS A 310 16.94 -5.53 19.29
C LYS A 310 18.27 -5.62 18.55
N GLU A 311 18.34 -5.13 17.32
CA GLU A 311 19.59 -5.09 16.55
C GLU A 311 20.64 -4.16 17.19
N THR A 312 20.21 -3.00 17.69
CA THR A 312 21.13 -2.04 18.34
C THR A 312 21.73 -2.65 19.60
N LYS A 313 20.90 -3.27 20.45
CA LYS A 313 21.36 -4.00 21.65
C LYS A 313 22.22 -5.23 21.33
N ALA A 314 22.06 -5.85 20.17
CA ALA A 314 22.89 -6.95 19.72
C ALA A 314 24.27 -6.48 19.20
N LYS A 315 24.37 -5.27 18.64
CA LYS A 315 25.64 -4.69 18.15
C LYS A 315 26.47 -3.99 19.23
N GLU A 316 25.84 -3.48 20.29
CA GLU A 316 26.53 -2.88 21.45
C GLU A 316 27.58 -3.80 22.12
N PRO A 317 27.35 -5.13 22.34
CA PRO A 317 28.38 -6.01 22.89
C PRO A 317 29.56 -6.24 21.94
N GLU A 318 29.35 -6.31 20.61
CA GLU A 318 30.44 -6.50 19.64
C GLU A 318 31.38 -5.28 19.57
N LEU A 319 30.85 -4.06 19.71
CA LEU A 319 31.65 -2.84 19.75
C LEU A 319 32.45 -2.69 21.05
N ASN A 320 31.92 -3.20 22.18
CA ASN A 320 32.63 -3.19 23.45
C ASN A 320 33.76 -4.25 23.50
N GLU A 321 33.62 -5.39 22.82
CA GLU A 321 34.72 -6.36 22.71
C GLU A 321 35.88 -5.84 21.84
N VAL A 322 35.61 -5.09 20.78
CA VAL A 322 36.65 -4.51 19.91
C VAL A 322 37.38 -3.32 20.56
N SER A 323 36.75 -2.62 21.51
CA SER A 323 37.35 -1.47 22.21
C SER A 323 38.32 -1.86 23.34
N VAL A 324 38.42 -3.15 23.70
CA VAL A 324 39.25 -3.62 24.84
C VAL A 324 40.66 -4.08 24.42
N GLU A 325 40.97 -4.17 23.13
CA GLU A 325 42.34 -4.44 22.63
C GLU A 325 43.14 -3.16 22.32
N ALA A 326 43.17 -2.20 23.25
CA ALA A 326 44.21 -1.17 23.23
C ALA A 326 45.47 -1.71 23.91
N ILE A 327 46.33 -2.40 23.15
CA ILE A 327 47.66 -2.83 23.61
C ILE A 327 48.45 -1.56 24.00
N PRO A 328 48.89 -1.38 25.26
CA PRO A 328 49.76 -0.25 25.60
C PRO A 328 51.10 -0.45 24.89
N ASN A 329 51.40 0.43 23.93
CA ASN A 329 52.70 0.44 23.25
C ASN A 329 53.78 0.95 24.21
N CYS A 330 54.33 0.07 25.04
CA CYS A 330 55.59 0.32 25.73
C CYS A 330 56.74 0.15 24.71
N LYS A 331 57.12 1.25 24.03
CA LYS A 331 58.50 1.63 23.63
C LYS A 331 58.51 2.55 22.40
N SER A 332 58.96 3.78 22.61
CA SER A 332 59.76 4.57 21.67
C SER A 332 60.25 5.79 22.47
N GLU A 333 61.33 5.64 23.23
CA GLU A 333 62.67 6.14 22.88
C GLU A 333 62.67 7.62 22.47
N GLU A 334 63.36 8.39 23.30
CA GLU A 334 63.64 9.81 23.18
C GLU A 334 64.34 10.12 21.85
N GLU A 335 63.62 10.70 20.88
CA GLU A 335 64.26 11.46 19.81
C GLU A 335 64.46 12.91 20.27
N THR A 336 65.65 13.18 20.78
CA THR A 336 66.20 14.52 20.94
C THR A 336 66.36 15.19 19.56
N SER A 337 65.52 16.17 19.26
CA SER A 337 65.71 17.06 18.12
C SER A 337 66.73 18.16 18.48
N PRO A 338 67.85 18.31 17.77
CA PRO A 338 68.87 19.28 18.12
C PRO A 338 68.64 20.56 17.31
N LEU A 339 67.79 21.48 17.76
CA LEU A 339 67.86 22.89 17.35
C LEU A 339 66.88 23.76 18.15
N VAL A 340 67.44 24.82 18.75
CA VAL A 340 66.79 25.96 19.42
C VAL A 340 66.54 25.80 20.94
N THR A 341 67.66 25.88 21.67
CA THR A 341 67.70 26.34 23.07
C THR A 341 67.77 27.87 23.10
N HIS A 342 67.25 28.44 24.21
CA HIS A 342 67.15 29.85 24.64
C HIS A 342 65.73 30.43 24.43
N ARG A 343 64.97 30.81 25.46
CA ARG A 343 65.37 31.40 26.75
C ARG A 343 64.19 31.36 27.73
N ASN A 344 64.44 30.92 28.96
CA ASN A 344 63.51 31.01 30.10
C ASN A 344 63.19 32.47 30.47
N GLN A 345 61.98 32.64 31.04
CA GLN A 345 61.61 33.43 32.24
C GLN A 345 60.39 34.34 32.04
N ALA A 346 59.29 33.99 32.71
CA ALA A 346 58.29 34.93 33.23
C ALA A 346 58.87 35.65 34.48
N PRO A 347 58.40 36.84 34.92
CA PRO A 347 57.04 37.01 35.47
C PRO A 347 56.32 38.35 35.13
N ALA A 348 55.00 38.40 35.40
CA ALA A 348 54.10 39.57 35.34
C ALA A 348 54.47 40.68 36.37
N PRO A 349 53.93 41.93 36.39
CA PRO A 349 52.48 42.23 36.59
C PRO A 349 51.90 43.58 36.03
N ALA A 350 50.56 43.72 36.15
CA ALA A 350 49.73 44.96 36.23
C ALA A 350 49.66 45.86 34.96
N SER A 351 48.59 46.55 34.56
CA SER A 351 47.37 47.10 35.20
C SER A 351 46.41 47.64 34.10
N THR A 352 45.22 48.12 34.53
CA THR A 352 44.27 49.09 33.92
C THR A 352 43.16 48.64 32.94
N VAL A 353 41.97 48.35 33.50
CA VAL A 353 40.71 49.14 33.42
C VAL A 353 40.26 49.72 32.06
N GLU A 354 39.18 49.12 31.50
CA GLU A 354 37.91 49.65 30.91
C GLU A 354 37.82 50.97 30.07
N PRO A 355 36.72 51.27 29.32
CA PRO A 355 35.59 50.45 28.81
C PRO A 355 35.12 50.79 27.34
N GLU A 356 34.04 50.11 26.91
CA GLU A 356 32.98 50.54 25.97
C GLU A 356 33.27 50.86 24.48
N SER A 357 32.60 50.12 23.58
CA SER A 357 31.47 50.68 22.80
C SER A 357 30.74 49.61 22.00
N LYS A 358 29.41 49.74 22.00
CA LYS A 358 28.44 48.99 21.19
C LYS A 358 28.56 49.42 19.73
N GLU A 359 28.35 48.49 18.80
CA GLU A 359 27.56 48.81 17.62
C GLU A 359 26.92 47.56 17.00
N SER A 360 25.84 47.84 16.29
CA SER A 360 24.69 47.00 15.99
C SER A 360 24.57 46.87 14.47
N VAL A 361 23.88 45.81 14.02
CA VAL A 361 23.25 45.66 12.69
C VAL A 361 24.19 45.51 11.48
N MET A 362 24.25 44.30 10.94
CA MET A 362 23.57 43.98 9.68
C MET A 362 23.24 42.50 9.58
#